data_AF-A0A535EJ46-F1
#
_entry.id   AF-A0A535EJ46-F1
#
_cell.length_a   1.000
_cell.length_b   1.000
_cell.length_c   1.000
_cell.angle_alpha   90.00
_cell.angle_beta   90.00
_cell.angle_gamma   90.00
#
_symmetry.space_group_name_H-M   'P 1'
#
loop_
_entity.id
_entity.type
_entity.pdbx_description
1 polymer ?
#
loop_
_entity_poly.entity_id
_entity_poly.type
_entity_poly.pdbx_seq_one_letter_code
_entity_poly.pdbx_strand_id
1 'polypeptide(L)'
;MSTVETAMPRAPRAPGARVVIGTAAVAAGVAIVLVGVALPWLTLQHGQEVVNGVLGDGAYLATAAIGAGALWTAYLLSGRPGPLRALAAGAAFLIVYWTVFDVERIVTTVTDDPLAGAMGAPLMGPGPLVAAVGGVVLLGATFSVPALAGGMRRTQWMRVLLAAALLAAGAVHLQQAPEHLEVSTVLGLGFLAAAVTQLGLGAAVLVRGHWLLYAAIVADCALFFLLYAYAVVHGLPFPSHGDAGIQVGAGEPVTLSGVLSKLGEAVAILVALPLALRGR
;
A
#
# COMPACT_ATOMS: atom_id res chain seq x y z
N MET A 1 30.98 16.84 -48.20
CA MET A 1 31.04 16.32 -46.81
C MET A 1 30.17 17.22 -45.95
N SER A 2 28.98 16.75 -45.58
CA SER A 2 28.03 17.50 -44.74
C SER A 2 28.45 17.36 -43.29
N THR A 3 28.82 18.46 -42.63
CA THR A 3 29.08 18.51 -41.20
C THR A 3 27.75 18.39 -40.47
N VAL A 4 27.46 17.19 -39.96
CA VAL A 4 26.35 16.97 -39.03
C VAL A 4 26.68 17.75 -37.77
N GLU A 5 26.11 18.93 -37.64
CA GLU A 5 26.17 19.76 -36.45
C GLU A 5 25.41 19.02 -35.35
N THR A 6 26.14 18.29 -34.51
CA THR A 6 25.62 17.62 -33.33
C THR A 6 25.13 18.68 -32.37
N ALA A 7 23.84 19.03 -32.47
CA ALA A 7 23.18 19.96 -31.57
C ALA A 7 23.45 19.52 -30.13
N MET A 8 24.15 20.35 -29.36
CA MET A 8 24.48 20.03 -27.97
C MET A 8 23.21 19.73 -27.19
N PRO A 9 23.19 18.66 -26.37
CA PRO A 9 22.04 18.34 -25.54
C PRO A 9 21.72 19.54 -24.64
N ARG A 10 20.53 20.14 -24.84
CA ARG A 10 20.05 21.22 -23.99
C ARG A 10 20.00 20.73 -22.55
N ALA A 11 20.61 21.50 -21.64
CA ALA A 11 20.53 21.22 -20.21
C ALA A 11 19.07 21.06 -19.77
N PRO A 12 18.77 20.08 -18.89
CA PRO A 12 17.42 19.90 -18.36
C PRO A 12 16.98 21.19 -17.66
N ARG A 13 15.82 21.72 -18.06
CA ARG A 13 15.25 22.91 -17.40
C ARG A 13 15.00 22.58 -15.93
N ALA A 14 15.43 23.46 -15.03
CA ALA A 14 15.14 23.34 -13.61
C ALA A 14 13.62 23.17 -13.41
N PRO A 15 13.19 22.29 -12.49
CA PRO A 15 11.76 22.14 -12.19
C PRO A 15 11.20 23.47 -11.71
N GLY A 16 10.06 23.89 -12.27
CA GLY A 16 9.40 25.12 -11.85
C GLY A 16 8.95 25.04 -10.38
N ALA A 17 8.87 26.17 -9.69
CA ALA A 17 8.54 26.26 -8.25
C ALA A 17 7.30 25.43 -7.85
N ARG A 18 6.26 25.40 -8.70
CA ARG A 18 5.05 24.59 -8.48
C ARG A 18 5.34 23.09 -8.34
N VAL A 19 6.27 22.54 -9.13
CA VAL A 19 6.64 21.12 -9.05
C VAL A 19 7.37 20.83 -7.74
N VAL A 20 8.29 21.71 -7.33
CA VAL A 20 9.03 21.57 -6.07
C VAL A 20 8.09 21.63 -4.87
N ILE A 21 7.25 22.66 -4.79
CA ILE A 21 6.25 22.84 -3.73
C ILE A 21 5.27 21.66 -3.71
N GLY A 22 4.72 21.29 -4.87
CA GLY A 22 3.80 20.16 -4.97
C GLY A 22 4.43 18.83 -4.54
N THR A 23 5.70 18.61 -4.85
CA THR A 23 6.42 17.39 -4.43
C THR A 23 6.66 17.36 -2.93
N ALA A 24 7.07 18.49 -2.35
CA ALA A 24 7.23 18.61 -0.91
C ALA A 24 5.89 18.40 -0.19
N ALA A 25 4.80 18.96 -0.71
CA ALA A 25 3.47 18.80 -0.16
C ALA A 25 2.94 17.35 -0.28
N VAL A 26 3.19 16.66 -1.40
CA VAL A 26 2.88 15.23 -1.53
C VAL A 26 3.67 14.40 -0.50
N ALA A 27 4.97 14.64 -0.35
CA ALA A 27 5.79 13.92 0.63
C ALA A 27 5.30 14.17 2.07
N ALA A 28 4.95 15.42 2.40
CA ALA A 28 4.37 15.78 3.68
C ALA A 28 3.01 15.09 3.89
N GLY A 29 2.13 15.09 2.88
CA GLY A 29 0.85 14.38 2.94
C GLY A 29 1.00 12.89 3.22
N VAL A 30 1.91 12.20 2.50
CA VAL A 30 2.24 10.79 2.77
C VAL A 30 2.73 10.59 4.20
N ALA A 31 3.68 11.41 4.66
CA ALA A 31 4.21 11.31 6.02
C ALA A 31 3.12 11.51 7.10
N ILE A 32 2.24 12.50 6.90
CA ILE A 32 1.12 12.76 7.82
C ILE A 32 0.16 11.57 7.86
N VAL A 33 -0.16 10.94 6.72
CA VAL A 33 -1.01 9.73 6.70
C VAL A 33 -0.36 8.59 7.49
N LEU A 34 0.93 8.33 7.26
CA LEU A 34 1.65 7.26 7.94
C LEU A 34 1.73 7.50 9.47
N VAL A 35 1.93 8.75 9.88
CA VAL A 35 1.85 9.14 11.30
C VAL A 35 0.43 8.92 11.83
N GLY A 36 -0.61 9.35 11.11
CA GLY A 36 -2.00 9.15 11.50
C GLY A 36 -2.40 7.68 11.67
N VAL A 37 -1.87 6.79 10.83
CA VAL A 37 -2.07 5.34 10.96
C VAL A 37 -1.41 4.78 12.22
N ALA A 38 -0.23 5.28 12.59
CA ALA A 38 0.49 4.82 13.78
C ALA A 38 -0.08 5.38 15.10
N LEU A 39 -0.86 6.45 15.04
CA LEU A 39 -1.49 7.06 16.21
C LEU A 39 -2.69 6.23 16.72
N PRO A 40 -3.14 6.48 17.97
CA PRO A 40 -4.39 5.92 18.50
C PRO A 40 -5.60 6.25 17.62
N TRP A 41 -6.40 5.25 17.30
CA TRP A 41 -7.68 5.40 16.59
C TRP A 41 -8.87 5.29 17.53
N LEU A 42 -8.77 4.38 18.49
CA LEU A 42 -9.73 4.22 19.57
C LEU A 42 -8.95 4.09 20.87
N THR A 43 -9.45 4.73 21.92
CA THR A 43 -9.01 4.46 23.29
C THR A 43 -10.18 3.91 24.08
N LEU A 44 -10.01 2.73 24.66
CA LEU A 44 -11.01 2.02 25.44
C LEU A 44 -10.70 2.14 26.93
N GLN A 45 -11.68 1.81 27.78
CA GLN A 45 -11.48 1.69 29.23
C GLN A 45 -10.87 2.95 29.87
N HIS A 46 -11.40 4.15 29.56
CA HIS A 46 -10.84 5.42 30.03
C HIS A 46 -9.36 5.66 29.65
N GLY A 47 -8.90 5.10 28.52
CA GLY A 47 -7.54 5.27 28.01
C GLY A 47 -6.54 4.22 28.47
N GLN A 48 -6.99 3.13 29.12
CA GLN A 48 -6.12 2.02 29.51
C GLN A 48 -5.71 1.13 28.33
N GLU A 49 -6.56 1.07 27.30
CA GLU A 49 -6.30 0.29 26.09
C GLU A 49 -6.37 1.19 24.86
N VAL A 50 -5.37 1.06 24.00
CA VAL A 50 -5.19 1.89 22.81
C VAL A 50 -5.16 0.99 21.58
N VAL A 51 -6.16 1.15 20.73
CA VAL A 51 -6.18 0.50 19.42
C VAL A 51 -5.62 1.49 18.41
N ASN A 52 -4.43 1.21 17.90
CA ASN A 52 -3.84 1.99 16.83
C ASN A 52 -4.47 1.61 15.47
N GLY A 53 -4.29 2.46 14.47
CA GLY A 53 -4.87 2.20 13.14
C GLY A 53 -4.29 0.97 12.45
N VAL A 54 -3.05 0.59 12.76
CA VAL A 54 -2.39 -0.58 12.15
C VAL A 54 -3.12 -1.87 12.46
N LEU A 55 -3.74 -1.99 13.65
CA LEU A 55 -4.56 -3.14 14.05
C LEU A 55 -5.93 -3.20 13.35
N GLY A 56 -6.28 -2.20 12.55
CA GLY A 56 -7.53 -2.14 11.78
C GLY A 56 -7.30 -1.70 10.34
N ASP A 57 -8.12 -0.77 9.87
CA ASP A 57 -8.10 -0.29 8.48
C ASP A 57 -6.89 0.61 8.13
N GLY A 58 -6.08 0.99 9.13
CA GLY A 58 -4.89 1.81 8.92
C GLY A 58 -3.81 1.14 8.07
N ALA A 59 -3.73 -0.19 8.03
CA ALA A 59 -2.83 -0.91 7.13
C ALA A 59 -3.13 -0.62 5.63
N TYR A 60 -4.42 -0.54 5.29
CA TYR A 60 -4.88 -0.18 3.93
C TYR A 60 -4.56 1.28 3.60
N LEU A 61 -4.74 2.19 4.57
CA LEU A 61 -4.39 3.60 4.41
C LEU A 61 -2.88 3.82 4.23
N ALA A 62 -2.06 3.13 5.01
CA ALA A 62 -0.61 3.18 4.87
C ALA A 62 -0.18 2.69 3.48
N THR A 63 -0.77 1.60 3.00
CA THR A 63 -0.55 1.08 1.66
C THR A 63 -0.95 2.10 0.59
N ALA A 64 -2.13 2.69 0.71
CA ALA A 64 -2.60 3.70 -0.23
C ALA A 64 -1.68 4.94 -0.25
N ALA A 65 -1.16 5.37 0.91
CA ALA A 65 -0.22 6.48 1.01
C ALA A 65 1.13 6.17 0.35
N ILE A 66 1.69 4.98 0.58
CA ILE A 66 2.92 4.51 -0.09
C ILE A 66 2.70 4.44 -1.60
N GLY A 67 1.58 3.86 -2.04
CA GLY A 67 1.19 3.79 -3.43
C GLY A 67 1.05 5.17 -4.08
N ALA A 68 0.43 6.13 -3.40
CA ALA A 68 0.29 7.50 -3.90
C ALA A 68 1.64 8.20 -4.06
N GLY A 69 2.55 8.07 -3.07
CA GLY A 69 3.91 8.62 -3.15
C GLY A 69 4.74 7.99 -4.29
N ALA A 70 4.61 6.68 -4.50
CA ALA A 70 5.28 5.99 -5.58
C ALA A 70 4.71 6.36 -6.96
N LEU A 71 3.38 6.46 -7.10
CA LEU A 71 2.71 6.95 -8.31
C LEU A 71 3.11 8.39 -8.64
N TRP A 72 3.21 9.25 -7.62
CA TRP A 72 3.70 10.62 -7.78
C TRP A 72 5.14 10.67 -8.29
N THR A 73 6.02 9.87 -7.70
CA THR A 73 7.42 9.76 -8.12
C THR A 73 7.50 9.29 -9.58
N ALA A 74 6.72 8.27 -9.94
CA ALA A 74 6.62 7.77 -11.31
C ALA A 74 6.05 8.82 -12.28
N TYR A 75 5.05 9.61 -11.84
CA TYR A 75 4.49 10.73 -12.58
C TYR A 75 5.57 11.76 -12.92
N LEU A 76 6.39 12.17 -11.95
CA LEU A 76 7.48 13.12 -12.19
C LEU A 76 8.54 12.56 -13.14
N LEU A 77 9.01 11.34 -12.89
CA LEU A 77 10.07 10.70 -13.69
C LEU A 77 9.63 10.36 -15.11
N SER A 78 8.33 10.13 -15.33
CA SER A 78 7.77 9.77 -16.64
C SER A 78 7.38 10.98 -17.49
N GLY A 79 7.76 12.20 -17.09
CA GLY A 79 7.40 13.42 -17.83
C GLY A 79 5.96 13.88 -17.60
N ARG A 80 5.38 13.57 -16.43
CA ARG A 80 4.09 14.05 -15.95
C ARG A 80 2.85 13.63 -16.79
N PRO A 81 2.68 12.35 -17.14
CA PRO A 81 1.52 11.90 -17.90
C PRO A 81 0.23 12.02 -17.07
N GLY A 82 -0.85 12.46 -17.72
CA GLY A 82 -2.16 12.65 -17.10
C GLY A 82 -2.69 11.44 -16.32
N PRO A 83 -2.62 10.20 -16.87
CA PRO A 83 -3.12 9.02 -16.19
C PRO A 83 -2.43 8.70 -14.84
N LEU A 84 -1.10 8.88 -14.71
CA LEU A 84 -0.43 8.65 -13.42
C LEU A 84 -0.85 9.68 -12.38
N ARG A 85 -1.08 10.94 -12.79
CA ARG A 85 -1.63 11.97 -11.88
C ARG A 85 -3.03 11.58 -11.42
N ALA A 86 -3.88 11.09 -12.32
CA ALA A 86 -5.24 10.64 -11.97
C ALA A 86 -5.21 9.45 -10.99
N LEU A 87 -4.31 8.49 -11.19
CA LEU A 87 -4.12 7.37 -10.25
C LEU A 87 -3.61 7.84 -8.88
N ALA A 88 -2.63 8.74 -8.84
CA ALA A 88 -2.15 9.33 -7.58
C ALA A 88 -3.26 10.10 -6.85
N ALA A 89 -4.06 10.87 -7.58
CA ALA A 89 -5.22 11.59 -7.03
C ALA A 89 -6.31 10.60 -6.56
N GLY A 90 -6.55 9.51 -7.29
CA GLY A 90 -7.47 8.45 -6.89
C GLY A 90 -7.05 7.76 -5.59
N ALA A 91 -5.76 7.46 -5.43
CA ALA A 91 -5.22 6.92 -4.18
C ALA A 91 -5.37 7.93 -3.03
N ALA A 92 -5.09 9.22 -3.27
CA ALA A 92 -5.29 10.27 -2.28
C ALA A 92 -6.76 10.44 -1.87
N PHE A 93 -7.67 10.39 -2.84
CA PHE A 93 -9.10 10.41 -2.59
C PHE A 93 -9.56 9.20 -1.77
N LEU A 94 -9.07 8.00 -2.11
CA LEU A 94 -9.37 6.78 -1.35
C LEU A 94 -8.97 6.92 0.13
N ILE A 95 -7.81 7.50 0.42
CA ILE A 95 -7.37 7.79 1.80
C ILE A 95 -8.38 8.69 2.51
N VAL A 96 -8.78 9.81 1.88
CA VAL A 96 -9.76 10.75 2.48
C VAL A 96 -11.10 10.07 2.69
N TYR A 97 -11.60 9.36 1.68
CA TYR A 97 -12.89 8.68 1.75
C TYR A 97 -12.91 7.62 2.86
N TRP A 98 -11.88 6.76 2.91
CA TRP A 98 -11.83 5.67 3.90
C TRP A 98 -11.62 6.19 5.33
N THR A 99 -10.80 7.23 5.51
CA THR A 99 -10.64 7.87 6.83
C THR A 99 -11.94 8.50 7.33
N VAL A 100 -12.71 9.15 6.46
CA VAL A 100 -14.04 9.70 6.83
C VAL A 100 -15.01 8.57 7.18
N PHE A 101 -15.03 7.50 6.39
CA PHE A 101 -15.85 6.32 6.66
C PHE A 101 -15.49 5.68 8.01
N ASP A 102 -14.20 5.56 8.33
CA ASP A 102 -13.72 5.05 9.62
C ASP A 102 -14.10 5.95 10.80
N VAL A 103 -13.99 7.28 10.62
CA VAL A 103 -14.46 8.24 11.63
C VAL A 103 -15.95 8.06 11.90
N GLU A 104 -16.78 7.99 10.85
CA GLU A 104 -18.22 7.75 10.99
C GLU A 104 -18.50 6.43 11.72
N ARG A 105 -17.86 5.34 11.31
CA ARG A 105 -18.02 4.02 11.95
C ARG A 105 -17.62 4.06 13.42
N ILE A 106 -16.49 4.69 13.75
CA ILE A 106 -16.02 4.85 15.13
C ILE A 106 -17.03 5.66 15.95
N VAL A 107 -17.47 6.81 15.45
CA VAL A 107 -18.44 7.67 16.14
C VAL A 107 -19.74 6.92 16.40
N THR A 108 -20.31 6.27 15.39
CA THR A 108 -21.54 5.48 15.53
C THR A 108 -21.38 4.34 16.55
N THR A 109 -20.25 3.64 16.53
CA THR A 109 -19.96 2.58 17.52
C THR A 109 -19.88 3.14 18.94
N VAL A 110 -19.31 4.33 19.11
CA VAL A 110 -19.17 5.00 20.41
C VAL A 110 -20.51 5.52 20.93
N THR A 111 -21.36 6.09 20.06
CA THR A 111 -22.61 6.75 20.46
C THR A 111 -23.77 5.79 20.64
N ASP A 112 -23.83 4.73 19.83
CA ASP A 112 -25.04 3.91 19.71
C ASP A 112 -24.98 2.62 20.53
N ASP A 113 -23.81 2.24 21.05
CA ASP A 113 -23.69 1.05 21.90
C ASP A 113 -24.10 1.39 23.36
N PRO A 114 -25.23 0.87 23.87
CA PRO A 114 -25.65 1.10 25.25
C PRO A 114 -24.66 0.57 26.29
N LEU A 115 -23.75 -0.33 25.90
CA LEU A 115 -22.65 -0.83 26.74
C LEU A 115 -21.40 0.05 26.68
N ALA A 116 -21.30 1.02 25.76
CA ALA A 116 -20.19 1.97 25.67
C ALA A 116 -19.99 2.75 26.99
N GLY A 117 -21.09 3.10 27.66
CA GLY A 117 -21.06 3.70 29.00
C GLY A 117 -20.52 2.78 30.09
N ALA A 118 -20.72 1.46 29.96
CA ALA A 118 -20.21 0.46 30.90
C ALA A 118 -18.74 0.08 30.63
N MET A 119 -18.26 0.20 29.38
CA MET A 119 -16.87 -0.05 28.97
C MET A 119 -15.94 1.16 29.15
N GLY A 120 -16.41 2.21 29.82
CA GLY A 120 -15.61 3.40 30.13
C GLY A 120 -15.49 4.41 28.98
N ALA A 121 -16.56 4.57 28.20
CA ALA A 121 -16.74 5.53 27.11
C ALA A 121 -15.60 5.48 26.09
N PRO A 122 -15.64 4.58 25.08
CA PRO A 122 -14.67 4.59 24.00
C PRO A 122 -14.55 6.00 23.41
N LEU A 123 -13.32 6.51 23.29
CA LEU A 123 -13.06 7.83 22.71
C LEU A 123 -12.33 7.64 21.39
N MET A 124 -12.75 8.43 20.39
CA MET A 124 -12.03 8.51 19.12
C MET A 124 -10.64 9.13 19.36
N GLY A 125 -9.60 8.39 18.99
CA GLY A 125 -8.24 8.88 18.97
C GLY A 125 -7.97 9.85 17.82
N PRO A 126 -6.84 10.57 17.83
CA PRO A 126 -6.53 11.56 16.80
C PRO A 126 -6.14 10.94 15.43
N GLY A 127 -5.81 9.64 15.40
CA GLY A 127 -5.23 8.99 14.21
C GLY A 127 -6.02 9.15 12.91
N PRO A 128 -7.33 8.84 12.87
CA PRO A 128 -8.15 8.97 11.67
C PRO A 128 -8.19 10.41 11.15
N LEU A 129 -8.27 11.41 12.03
CA LEU A 129 -8.29 12.83 11.65
C LEU A 129 -6.94 13.28 11.08
N VAL A 130 -5.83 12.86 11.71
CA VAL A 130 -4.48 13.14 11.20
C VAL A 130 -4.31 12.50 9.82
N ALA A 131 -4.75 11.25 9.64
CA ALA A 131 -4.71 10.58 8.34
C ALA A 131 -5.57 11.29 7.28
N ALA A 132 -6.77 11.74 7.62
CA ALA A 132 -7.64 12.51 6.73
C ALA A 132 -6.98 13.82 6.27
N VAL A 133 -6.35 14.57 7.18
CA VAL A 133 -5.61 15.80 6.86
C VAL A 133 -4.46 15.49 5.88
N GLY A 134 -3.70 14.43 6.12
CA GLY A 134 -2.64 13.99 5.21
C GLY A 134 -3.17 13.66 3.82
N GLY A 135 -4.31 12.96 3.74
CA GLY A 135 -5.00 12.66 2.48
C GLY A 135 -5.46 13.90 1.71
N VAL A 136 -6.02 14.90 2.42
CA VAL A 136 -6.44 16.18 1.80
C VAL A 136 -5.24 16.95 1.26
N VAL A 137 -4.14 17.04 2.03
CA VAL A 137 -2.89 17.68 1.59
C VAL A 137 -2.35 16.99 0.34
N LEU A 138 -2.29 15.66 0.35
CA LEU A 138 -1.84 14.84 -0.77
C LEU A 138 -2.70 15.07 -2.03
N LEU A 139 -4.02 15.10 -1.88
CA LEU A 139 -4.98 15.29 -2.97
C LEU A 139 -4.85 16.69 -3.58
N GLY A 140 -4.85 17.73 -2.74
CA GLY A 140 -4.67 19.12 -3.16
C GLY A 140 -3.33 19.35 -3.87
N ALA A 141 -2.25 18.80 -3.30
CA ALA A 141 -0.92 18.87 -3.90
C ALA A 141 -0.88 18.21 -5.28
N THR A 142 -1.54 17.05 -5.44
CA THR A 142 -1.59 16.33 -6.72
C THR A 142 -2.27 17.15 -7.83
N PHE A 143 -3.33 17.88 -7.51
CA PHE A 143 -4.01 18.75 -8.48
C PHE A 143 -3.27 20.07 -8.75
N SER A 144 -2.46 20.55 -7.80
CA SER A 144 -1.70 21.79 -7.95
C SER A 144 -0.60 21.72 -9.04
N VAL A 145 -0.13 20.51 -9.37
CA VAL A 145 0.89 20.30 -10.41
C VAL A 145 0.22 19.92 -11.74
N PRO A 146 0.47 20.69 -12.82
CA PRO A 146 -0.16 20.42 -14.10
C PRO A 146 0.43 19.18 -14.75
N ALA A 147 -0.45 18.29 -15.24
CA ALA A 147 -0.09 17.23 -16.16
C ALA A 147 0.38 17.80 -17.50
N LEU A 148 1.30 17.09 -18.15
CA LEU A 148 1.69 17.37 -19.52
C LEU A 148 0.91 16.43 -20.46
N ALA A 149 0.64 16.90 -21.68
CA ALA A 149 0.00 16.09 -22.70
C ALA A 149 0.92 14.89 -23.04
N GLY A 150 0.53 13.72 -22.55
CA GLY A 150 1.32 12.50 -22.69
C GLY A 150 0.55 11.29 -22.19
N GLY A 151 0.48 10.26 -23.03
CA GLY A 151 -0.07 8.96 -22.67
C GLY A 151 0.95 8.08 -21.95
N MET A 152 0.46 7.02 -21.30
CA MET A 152 1.32 5.97 -20.74
C MET A 152 1.62 4.90 -21.79
N ARG A 153 2.89 4.49 -21.85
CA ARG A 153 3.33 3.33 -22.65
C ARG A 153 2.79 2.04 -22.02
N ARG A 154 2.64 0.99 -22.84
CA ARG A 154 2.23 -0.35 -22.37
C ARG A 154 3.08 -0.87 -21.20
N THR A 155 4.39 -0.67 -21.26
CA THR A 155 5.31 -1.07 -20.18
C THR A 155 5.06 -0.33 -18.88
N GLN A 156 4.65 0.94 -18.92
CA GLN A 156 4.25 1.69 -17.72
C GLN A 156 2.94 1.16 -17.14
N TRP A 157 1.96 0.84 -17.99
CA TRP A 157 0.72 0.19 -17.53
C TRP A 157 0.97 -1.16 -16.86
N MET A 158 1.85 -1.99 -17.43
CA MET A 158 2.24 -3.26 -16.81
C MET A 158 2.88 -3.06 -15.44
N ARG A 159 3.73 -2.03 -15.29
CA ARG A 159 4.35 -1.69 -14.00
C ARG A 159 3.34 -1.15 -12.98
N VAL A 160 2.34 -0.39 -13.42
CA VAL A 160 1.22 0.05 -12.57
C VAL A 160 0.39 -1.15 -12.10
N LEU A 161 0.05 -2.08 -13.00
CA LEU A 161 -0.66 -3.30 -12.64
C LEU A 161 0.14 -4.15 -11.64
N LEU A 162 1.44 -4.32 -11.90
CA LEU A 162 2.34 -5.06 -11.03
C LEU A 162 2.45 -4.41 -9.65
N ALA A 163 2.57 -3.09 -9.59
CA ALA A 163 2.59 -2.35 -8.34
C ALA A 163 1.26 -2.49 -7.57
N ALA A 164 0.12 -2.38 -8.26
CA ALA A 164 -1.19 -2.55 -7.62
C ALA A 164 -1.35 -3.95 -7.00
N ALA A 165 -0.93 -4.99 -7.72
CA ALA A 165 -0.97 -6.37 -7.22
C ALA A 165 -0.08 -6.58 -5.99
N LEU A 166 1.15 -6.05 -6.01
CA LEU A 166 2.08 -6.12 -4.89
C LEU A 166 1.63 -5.30 -3.68
N LEU A 167 1.10 -4.10 -3.91
CA LEU A 167 0.57 -3.25 -2.85
C LEU A 167 -0.64 -3.91 -2.17
N ALA A 168 -1.53 -4.53 -2.95
CA ALA A 168 -2.68 -5.25 -2.40
C ALA A 168 -2.25 -6.45 -1.55
N ALA A 169 -1.33 -7.29 -2.04
CA ALA A 169 -0.80 -8.41 -1.27
C ALA A 169 -0.06 -7.95 0.00
N GLY A 170 0.78 -6.92 -0.13
CA GLY A 170 1.50 -6.33 1.00
C GLY A 170 0.57 -5.72 2.05
N ALA A 171 -0.55 -5.10 1.65
CA ALA A 171 -1.55 -4.59 2.58
C ALA A 171 -2.20 -5.69 3.41
N VAL A 172 -2.57 -6.79 2.76
CA VAL A 172 -3.16 -7.95 3.45
C VAL A 172 -2.15 -8.54 4.44
N HIS A 173 -0.89 -8.74 4.03
CA HIS A 173 0.12 -9.24 4.96
C HIS A 173 0.38 -8.29 6.13
N LEU A 174 0.36 -6.97 5.89
CA LEU A 174 0.53 -5.97 6.94
C LEU A 174 -0.63 -6.03 7.94
N GLN A 175 -1.85 -6.16 7.45
CA GLN A 175 -3.05 -6.26 8.28
C GLN A 175 -3.06 -7.54 9.12
N GLN A 176 -2.59 -8.66 8.56
CA GLN A 176 -2.59 -9.96 9.24
C GLN A 176 -1.41 -10.13 10.21
N ALA A 177 -0.35 -9.33 10.08
CA ALA A 177 0.85 -9.47 10.90
C ALA A 177 0.58 -9.42 12.43
N PRO A 178 -0.25 -8.52 12.98
CA PRO A 178 -0.52 -8.46 14.41
C PRO A 178 -1.19 -9.73 14.96
N GLU A 179 -2.23 -10.22 14.29
CA GLU A 179 -2.91 -11.47 14.65
C GLU A 179 -1.93 -12.65 14.68
N HIS A 180 -1.02 -12.71 13.70
CA HIS A 180 -0.02 -13.77 13.65
C HIS A 180 1.11 -13.59 14.69
N LEU A 181 1.37 -12.36 15.16
CA LEU A 181 2.29 -12.10 16.27
C LEU A 181 1.75 -12.61 17.60
N GLU A 182 0.43 -12.58 17.82
CA GLU A 182 -0.21 -13.11 19.03
C GLU A 182 -0.05 -14.64 19.15
N VAL A 183 0.17 -15.29 18.02
CA VAL A 183 0.28 -16.75 17.91
C VAL A 183 1.73 -17.17 18.02
N SER A 184 2.59 -16.55 17.23
CA SER A 184 4.00 -16.88 17.14
C SER A 184 4.78 -15.68 16.59
N THR A 185 5.81 -15.25 17.33
CA THR A 185 6.71 -14.18 16.88
C THR A 185 7.28 -14.46 15.48
N VAL A 186 7.63 -15.71 15.19
CA VAL A 186 8.19 -16.10 13.88
C VAL A 186 7.18 -15.90 12.75
N LEU A 187 5.93 -16.27 12.99
CA LEU A 187 4.87 -16.18 11.99
C LEU A 187 4.53 -14.72 11.72
N GLY A 188 4.27 -13.93 12.76
CA GLY A 188 4.00 -12.50 12.64
C GLY A 188 5.14 -11.70 12.00
N LEU A 189 6.40 -12.01 12.33
CA LEU A 189 7.55 -11.40 11.64
C LEU A 189 7.65 -11.83 10.16
N GLY A 190 7.24 -13.05 9.82
CA GLY A 190 7.14 -13.51 8.44
C GLY A 190 6.13 -12.70 7.62
N PHE A 191 4.95 -12.45 8.19
CA PHE A 191 3.92 -11.58 7.58
C PHE A 191 4.40 -10.13 7.46
N LEU A 192 5.05 -9.59 8.51
CA LEU A 192 5.61 -8.24 8.45
C LEU A 192 6.72 -8.13 7.38
N ALA A 193 7.58 -9.15 7.26
CA ALA A 193 8.60 -9.19 6.21
C ALA A 193 7.96 -9.21 4.82
N ALA A 194 6.95 -10.06 4.60
CA ALA A 194 6.19 -10.12 3.35
C ALA A 194 5.55 -8.77 2.99
N ALA A 195 4.93 -8.11 3.97
CA ALA A 195 4.36 -6.79 3.80
C ALA A 195 5.42 -5.77 3.36
N VAL A 196 6.53 -5.68 4.10
CA VAL A 196 7.59 -4.71 3.81
C VAL A 196 8.21 -4.96 2.44
N THR A 197 8.51 -6.21 2.09
CA THR A 197 9.11 -6.52 0.78
C THR A 197 8.14 -6.24 -0.36
N GLN A 198 6.88 -6.66 -0.26
CA GLN A 198 5.88 -6.46 -1.32
C GLN A 198 5.52 -4.98 -1.49
N LEU A 199 5.33 -4.22 -0.41
CA LEU A 199 5.10 -2.78 -0.47
C LEU A 199 6.32 -2.05 -1.09
N GLY A 200 7.53 -2.41 -0.65
CA GLY A 200 8.77 -1.84 -1.16
C GLY A 200 8.99 -2.15 -2.65
N LEU A 201 8.80 -3.39 -3.07
CA LEU A 201 8.90 -3.82 -4.47
C LEU A 201 7.82 -3.18 -5.34
N GLY A 202 6.58 -3.06 -4.83
CA GLY A 202 5.48 -2.37 -5.50
C GLY A 202 5.78 -0.90 -5.73
N ALA A 203 6.36 -0.21 -4.75
CA ALA A 203 6.81 1.17 -4.92
C ALA A 203 8.00 1.26 -5.90
N ALA A 204 9.00 0.40 -5.76
CA ALA A 204 10.20 0.40 -6.59
C ALA A 204 9.87 0.17 -8.07
N VAL A 205 8.92 -0.74 -8.37
CA VAL A 205 8.56 -1.08 -9.75
C VAL A 205 7.83 0.05 -10.47
N LEU A 206 7.24 1.02 -9.76
CA LEU A 206 6.72 2.25 -10.37
C LEU A 206 7.82 3.22 -10.79
N VAL A 207 8.96 3.19 -10.11
CA VAL A 207 10.08 4.12 -10.31
C VAL A 207 11.08 3.59 -11.34
N ARG A 208 11.49 2.32 -11.21
CA ARG A 208 12.48 1.69 -12.11
C ARG A 208 11.94 0.43 -12.78
N GLY A 209 12.37 0.19 -14.01
CA GLY A 209 12.12 -1.06 -14.73
C GLY A 209 13.46 -1.75 -15.01
N HIS A 210 13.79 -2.77 -14.22
CA HIS A 210 15.05 -3.51 -14.34
C HIS A 210 14.78 -5.01 -14.20
N TRP A 211 15.47 -5.85 -14.98
CA TRP A 211 15.20 -7.29 -15.00
C TRP A 211 15.41 -7.96 -13.64
N LEU A 212 16.45 -7.54 -12.88
CA LEU A 212 16.68 -8.04 -11.51
C LEU A 212 15.53 -7.68 -10.56
N LEU A 213 14.91 -6.51 -10.73
CA LEU A 213 13.76 -6.12 -9.90
C LEU A 213 12.57 -7.03 -10.19
N TYR A 214 12.30 -7.32 -11.46
CA TYR A 214 11.24 -8.25 -11.84
C TYR A 214 11.54 -9.68 -11.37
N ALA A 215 12.80 -10.12 -11.44
CA ALA A 215 13.20 -11.43 -10.92
C ALA A 215 13.03 -11.51 -9.39
N ALA A 216 13.38 -10.45 -8.66
CA ALA A 216 13.15 -10.36 -7.22
C ALA A 216 11.65 -10.44 -6.88
N ILE A 217 10.79 -9.75 -7.63
CA ILE A 217 9.33 -9.83 -7.48
C ILE A 217 8.82 -11.26 -7.68
N VAL A 218 9.28 -11.95 -8.73
CA VAL A 218 8.89 -13.35 -8.98
C VAL A 218 9.32 -14.24 -7.83
N ALA A 219 10.56 -14.10 -7.36
CA ALA A 219 11.09 -14.91 -6.26
C ALA A 219 10.34 -14.68 -4.95
N ASP A 220 10.09 -13.41 -4.59
CA ASP A 220 9.35 -13.00 -3.39
C ASP A 220 7.91 -13.54 -3.40
N CYS A 221 7.16 -13.26 -4.47
CA CYS A 221 5.78 -13.75 -4.60
C CYS A 221 5.71 -15.27 -4.64
N ALA A 222 6.63 -15.95 -5.35
CA ALA A 222 6.63 -17.42 -5.40
C ALA A 222 6.91 -18.03 -4.01
N LEU A 223 7.82 -17.44 -3.23
CA LEU A 223 8.11 -17.89 -1.88
C LEU A 223 6.86 -17.82 -0.99
N PHE A 224 6.21 -16.67 -0.90
CA PHE A 224 5.03 -16.50 -0.03
C PHE A 224 3.80 -17.26 -0.54
N PHE A 225 3.69 -17.44 -1.86
CA PHE A 225 2.63 -18.28 -2.44
C PHE A 225 2.81 -19.75 -2.04
N LEU A 226 4.04 -20.27 -2.16
CA LEU A 226 4.36 -21.66 -1.79
C LEU A 226 4.25 -21.90 -0.29
N LEU A 227 4.68 -20.95 0.55
CA LEU A 227 4.53 -21.04 2.00
C LEU A 227 3.06 -21.12 2.40
N TYR A 228 2.19 -20.28 1.82
CA TYR A 228 0.75 -20.35 2.08
C TYR A 228 0.14 -21.66 1.59
N ALA A 229 0.49 -22.13 0.39
CA ALA A 229 0.01 -23.41 -0.12
C ALA A 229 0.41 -24.57 0.81
N TYR A 230 1.65 -24.55 1.33
CA TYR A 230 2.09 -25.52 2.33
C TYR A 230 1.29 -25.41 3.63
N ALA A 231 1.09 -24.20 4.14
CA ALA A 231 0.34 -23.92 5.37
C ALA A 231 -1.12 -24.41 5.27
N VAL A 232 -1.79 -24.25 4.13
CA VAL A 232 -3.17 -24.70 3.91
C VAL A 232 -3.25 -26.24 3.76
N VAL A 233 -2.33 -26.83 3.00
CA VAL A 233 -2.38 -28.27 2.68
C VAL A 233 -1.93 -29.13 3.86
N HIS A 234 -0.82 -28.76 4.49
CA HIS A 234 -0.14 -29.57 5.50
C HIS A 234 -0.22 -29.00 6.92
N GLY A 235 -0.45 -27.70 7.05
CA GLY A 235 -0.31 -26.99 8.32
C GLY A 235 1.14 -26.57 8.58
N LEU A 236 1.28 -25.57 9.43
CA LEU A 236 2.56 -25.17 10.00
C LEU A 236 2.66 -25.71 11.44
N PRO A 237 3.88 -25.86 12.00
CA PRO A 237 4.06 -26.31 13.38
C PRO A 237 3.75 -25.18 14.39
N PHE A 238 2.57 -24.56 14.25
CA PHE A 238 2.06 -23.50 15.11
C PHE A 238 0.62 -23.85 15.56
N PRO A 239 0.15 -23.28 16.69
CA PRO A 239 -1.26 -23.40 17.08
C PRO A 239 -2.19 -22.92 15.96
N SER A 240 -3.34 -23.57 15.77
CA SER A 240 -4.34 -23.14 14.80
C SER A 240 -5.16 -21.96 15.32
N HIS A 241 -5.45 -20.98 14.46
CA HIS A 241 -6.42 -19.92 14.73
C HIS A 241 -7.81 -20.37 14.30
N GLY A 242 -8.85 -19.92 15.02
CA GLY A 242 -10.24 -20.28 14.75
C GLY A 242 -10.88 -19.50 13.60
N ASP A 243 -10.14 -19.31 12.50
CA ASP A 243 -10.56 -18.43 11.42
C ASP A 243 -11.72 -19.04 10.61
N ALA A 244 -12.68 -18.20 10.26
CA ALA A 244 -13.75 -18.59 9.34
C ALA A 244 -13.17 -18.72 7.92
N GLY A 245 -13.15 -19.93 7.37
CA GLY A 245 -12.69 -20.19 6.01
C GLY A 245 -13.02 -21.60 5.51
N ILE A 246 -12.58 -21.89 4.28
CA ILE A 246 -12.78 -23.20 3.65
C ILE A 246 -11.62 -24.12 4.01
N GLN A 247 -11.91 -25.23 4.68
CA GLN A 247 -10.91 -26.25 4.96
C GLN A 247 -10.58 -27.04 3.69
N VAL A 248 -9.35 -26.91 3.19
CA VAL A 248 -8.89 -27.64 1.99
C VAL A 248 -8.00 -28.83 2.34
N GLY A 249 -7.08 -28.65 3.29
CA GLY A 249 -6.13 -29.68 3.73
C GLY A 249 -6.20 -29.92 5.24
N ALA A 250 -5.09 -30.41 5.80
CA ALA A 250 -4.95 -30.58 7.25
C ALA A 250 -4.49 -29.30 7.97
N GLY A 251 -4.21 -28.24 7.22
CA GLY A 251 -3.63 -27.00 7.72
C GLY A 251 -4.63 -25.88 7.96
N GLU A 252 -4.20 -24.64 7.70
CA GLU A 252 -5.00 -23.44 7.93
C GLU A 252 -6.20 -23.35 6.93
N PRO A 253 -7.36 -22.83 7.37
CA PRO A 253 -8.50 -22.63 6.49
C PRO A 253 -8.20 -21.53 5.46
N VAL A 254 -8.76 -21.67 4.25
CA VAL A 254 -8.65 -20.66 3.20
C VAL A 254 -9.63 -19.52 3.49
N THR A 255 -9.09 -18.36 3.87
CA THR A 255 -9.85 -17.14 4.15
C THR A 255 -9.93 -16.23 2.91
N LEU A 256 -10.84 -15.24 2.93
CA LEU A 256 -10.95 -14.26 1.85
C LEU A 256 -9.67 -13.41 1.71
N SER A 257 -9.07 -12.99 2.83
CA SER A 257 -7.80 -12.26 2.84
C SER A 257 -6.68 -13.10 2.23
N GLY A 258 -6.59 -14.39 2.61
CA GLY A 258 -5.66 -15.34 2.01
C GLY A 258 -5.83 -15.46 0.50
N VAL A 259 -7.06 -15.57 0.00
CA VAL A 259 -7.33 -15.60 -1.45
C VAL A 259 -6.88 -14.30 -2.12
N LEU A 260 -7.20 -13.14 -1.55
CA LEU A 260 -6.83 -11.85 -2.13
C LEU A 260 -5.31 -11.65 -2.21
N SER A 261 -4.57 -12.00 -1.16
CA SER A 261 -3.10 -11.90 -1.18
C SER A 261 -2.48 -12.83 -2.23
N LYS A 262 -2.95 -14.08 -2.31
CA LYS A 262 -2.46 -15.05 -3.31
C LYS A 262 -2.82 -14.67 -4.74
N LEU A 263 -4.00 -14.09 -4.97
CA LEU A 263 -4.36 -13.54 -6.29
C LEU A 263 -3.42 -12.39 -6.70
N GLY A 264 -3.10 -11.50 -5.76
CA GLY A 264 -2.11 -10.43 -5.97
C GLY A 264 -0.74 -10.99 -6.35
N GLU A 265 -0.23 -11.96 -5.59
CA GLU A 265 1.05 -12.63 -5.89
C GLU A 265 1.04 -13.35 -7.24
N ALA A 266 -0.03 -14.08 -7.56
CA ALA A 266 -0.15 -14.77 -8.85
C ALA A 266 -0.12 -13.79 -10.03
N VAL A 267 -0.89 -12.69 -9.94
CA VAL A 267 -0.87 -11.63 -10.95
C VAL A 267 0.53 -11.02 -11.05
N ALA A 268 1.19 -10.77 -9.92
CA ALA A 268 2.53 -10.21 -9.90
C ALA A 268 3.53 -11.13 -10.62
N ILE A 269 3.51 -12.44 -10.35
CA ILE A 269 4.34 -13.44 -11.03
C ILE A 269 4.07 -13.44 -12.55
N LEU A 270 2.80 -13.52 -12.95
CA LEU A 270 2.40 -13.60 -14.36
C LEU A 270 2.82 -12.36 -15.16
N VAL A 271 2.83 -11.18 -14.54
CA VAL A 271 3.25 -9.93 -15.18
C VAL A 271 4.77 -9.75 -15.14
N ALA A 272 5.42 -10.04 -14.00
CA ALA A 272 6.84 -9.82 -13.80
C ALA A 272 7.73 -10.82 -14.56
N LEU A 273 7.32 -12.09 -14.66
CA LEU A 273 8.14 -13.13 -15.29
C LEU A 273 8.48 -12.83 -16.75
N PRO A 274 7.52 -12.48 -17.64
CA PRO A 274 7.85 -12.10 -19.01
C PRO A 274 8.74 -10.85 -19.11
N LEU A 275 8.60 -9.91 -18.17
CA LEU A 275 9.42 -8.70 -18.11
C LEU A 275 10.87 -9.01 -17.67
N ALA A 276 11.05 -9.95 -16.75
CA ALA A 276 12.36 -10.42 -16.32
C ALA A 276 13.10 -11.15 -17.44
N LEU A 277 12.39 -11.99 -18.21
CA LEU A 277 12.98 -12.79 -19.30
C LEU A 277 13.39 -11.96 -20.52
N ARG A 278 12.68 -10.87 -20.82
CA ARG A 278 12.98 -9.98 -21.95
C ARG A 278 14.11 -8.99 -21.70
N GLY A 279 14.50 -8.79 -20.44
CA GLY A 279 15.52 -7.83 -20.04
C GLY A 279 16.93 -8.40 -19.91
N ARG A 280 17.13 -9.65 -20.33
CA ARG A 280 18.44 -10.30 -20.49
C ARG A 280 18.94 -10.10 -21.91
#